data_AF-A0A8J6GCR3-F1
#
_entry.id   AF-A0A8J6GCR3-F1
#
_cell.length_a   1.000
_cell.length_b   1.000
_cell.length_c   1.000
_cell.angle_alpha   90.00
_cell.angle_beta   90.00
_cell.angle_gamma   90.00
#
_symmetry.space_group_name_H-M   'P 1'
#
loop_
_entity.id
_entity.type
_entity.pdbx_description
1 polymer ?
#
loop_
_entity_poly.entity_id
_entity_poly.type
_entity_poly.pdbx_seq_one_letter_code
_entity_poly.pdbx_strand_id
1 'polypeptide(L)'
;MEDNRQKCNISRSARAQLNFSVSRIERFLREGNFSQRLSPSAPVFLAGVLEYLTADVLRLSVKEAQASGRKRITPEHISWAVENDKHLRKIFKIDSKSSVAEPSKPDEN
;
A
#
# COMPACT_ATOMS: atom_id res chain seq x y z
N MET A 1 7.09 48.92 6.57
CA MET A 1 7.44 47.78 5.70
C MET A 1 6.95 46.54 6.42
N GLU A 2 5.76 46.04 6.05
CA GLU A 2 5.17 44.86 6.68
C GLU A 2 5.80 43.60 6.08
N ASP A 3 6.32 42.75 6.95
CA ASP A 3 6.96 41.47 6.65
C ASP A 3 5.86 40.46 6.24
N ASN A 4 5.49 40.46 4.96
CA ASN A 4 4.58 39.47 4.36
C ASN A 4 5.28 38.11 4.30
N ARG A 5 5.35 37.42 5.44
CA ARG A 5 5.87 36.05 5.51
C ARG A 5 4.92 35.14 4.75
N GLN A 6 5.24 34.88 3.49
CA GLN A 6 4.60 33.87 2.67
C GLN A 6 4.55 32.56 3.45
N LYS A 7 3.36 32.13 3.88
CA LYS A 7 3.19 30.90 4.66
C LYS A 7 3.46 29.72 3.73
N CYS A 8 4.59 29.04 3.90
CA CYS A 8 4.92 27.86 3.10
C CYS A 8 3.86 26.77 3.33
N ASN A 9 3.08 26.45 2.30
CA ASN A 9 2.09 25.38 2.34
C ASN A 9 2.78 24.03 2.37
N ILE A 10 3.11 23.55 3.57
CA ILE A 10 3.67 22.21 3.76
C ILE A 10 2.60 21.18 3.40
N SER A 11 2.94 20.26 2.49
CA SER A 11 2.04 19.18 2.08
C SER A 11 1.77 18.23 3.25
N ARG A 12 0.60 17.57 3.25
CA ARG A 12 0.23 16.63 4.32
C ARG A 12 1.18 15.44 4.42
N SER A 13 1.73 14.97 3.30
CA SER A 13 2.75 13.92 3.28
C SER A 13 4.07 14.41 3.90
N ALA A 14 4.53 15.62 3.57
CA ALA A 14 5.72 16.20 4.18
C ALA A 14 5.56 16.43 5.69
N ARG A 15 4.37 16.84 6.15
CA ARG A 15 4.06 16.94 7.58
C ARG A 15 4.09 15.58 8.29
N ALA A 16 3.62 14.53 7.61
CA ALA A 16 3.61 13.17 8.13
C ALA A 16 4.95 12.43 7.95
N GLN A 17 5.94 13.05 7.28
CA GLN A 17 7.22 12.42 6.93
C GLN A 17 7.07 11.12 6.12
N LEU A 18 6.06 11.08 5.25
CA LEU A 18 5.79 9.93 4.37
C LEU A 18 6.16 10.27 2.92
N ASN A 19 6.76 9.31 2.23
CA ASN A 19 6.99 9.38 0.78
C ASN A 19 5.69 9.23 0.01
N PHE A 20 4.75 8.43 0.55
CA PHE A 20 3.47 8.21 -0.09
C PHE A 20 2.56 9.45 0.05
N SER A 21 1.89 9.81 -1.04
CA SER A 21 1.03 11.00 -1.07
C SER A 21 -0.29 10.74 -0.32
N VAL A 22 -0.38 11.24 0.92
CA VAL A 22 -1.57 11.17 1.78
C VAL A 22 -2.83 11.68 1.06
N SER A 23 -2.72 12.78 0.31
CA SER A 23 -3.87 13.35 -0.43
C SER A 23 -4.40 12.42 -1.52
N ARG A 24 -3.55 11.63 -2.18
CA ARG A 24 -3.98 10.67 -3.20
C ARG A 24 -4.71 9.50 -2.57
N ILE A 25 -4.20 9.02 -1.44
CA ILE A 25 -4.83 7.91 -0.69
C ILE A 25 -6.19 8.33 -0.16
N GLU A 26 -6.31 9.55 0.38
CA GLU A 26 -7.63 10.08 0.75
C GLU A 26 -8.59 10.14 -0.44
N ARG A 27 -8.11 10.57 -1.62
CA ARG A 27 -8.94 10.61 -2.83
C ARG A 27 -9.46 9.22 -3.18
N PHE A 28 -8.58 8.21 -3.18
CA PHE A 28 -8.98 6.82 -3.43
C PHE A 28 -9.95 6.26 -2.38
N LEU A 29 -9.79 6.66 -1.11
CA LEU A 29 -10.75 6.26 -0.06
C LEU A 29 -12.14 6.89 -0.26
N ARG A 30 -12.21 8.09 -0.83
CA ARG A 30 -13.49 8.74 -1.15
C ARG A 30 -14.11 8.18 -2.42
N GLU A 31 -13.32 7.93 -3.46
CA GLU A 31 -13.77 7.32 -4.71
C GLU A 31 -14.24 5.87 -4.51
N GLY A 32 -13.63 5.13 -3.58
CA GLY A 32 -14.01 3.76 -3.24
C GLY A 32 -15.27 3.62 -2.37
N ASN A 33 -15.93 4.73 -2.00
CA ASN A 33 -17.15 4.75 -1.16
C ASN A 33 -17.08 3.89 0.12
N PHE A 34 -15.90 3.73 0.74
CA PHE A 34 -15.73 2.90 1.93
C PHE A 34 -16.47 3.43 3.17
N SER A 35 -16.71 4.75 3.23
CA SER A 35 -17.47 5.41 4.30
C SER A 35 -17.97 6.77 3.83
N GLN A 36 -19.11 7.22 4.40
CA GLN A 36 -19.64 8.57 4.18
C GLN A 36 -18.74 9.67 4.76
N ARG A 37 -18.00 9.37 5.85
CA ARG A 37 -17.06 10.32 6.49
C ARG A 37 -15.74 9.62 6.81
N LEU A 38 -14.64 10.27 6.47
CA LEU A 38 -13.29 9.81 6.74
C LEU A 38 -12.64 10.68 7.83
N SER A 39 -12.02 10.04 8.81
CA SER A 39 -11.19 10.75 9.80
C SER A 39 -9.95 11.35 9.12
N PRO A 40 -9.50 12.57 9.51
CA PRO A 40 -8.29 13.18 8.95
C PRO A 40 -7.04 12.30 9.07
N SER A 41 -6.98 11.44 10.10
CA SER A 41 -5.85 10.54 10.35
C SER A 41 -5.90 9.24 9.55
N ALA A 42 -7.08 8.84 9.04
CA ALA A 42 -7.24 7.60 8.29
C ALA A 42 -6.33 7.50 7.05
N PRO A 43 -6.26 8.51 6.16
CA PRO A 43 -5.37 8.44 5.00
C PRO A 43 -3.88 8.48 5.38
N VAL A 44 -3.52 9.12 6.50
CA VAL A 44 -2.14 9.15 7.01
C VAL A 44 -1.72 7.76 7.49
N PHE A 45 -2.60 7.11 8.27
CA PHE A 45 -2.36 5.76 8.76
C PHE A 45 -2.20 4.77 7.61
N LEU A 46 -3.14 4.78 6.65
CA LEU A 46 -3.08 3.89 5.51
C LEU A 46 -1.82 4.15 4.65
N ALA A 47 -1.45 5.41 4.45
CA ALA A 47 -0.22 5.76 3.75
C ALA A 47 1.02 5.17 4.42
N GLY A 48 1.12 5.28 5.75
CA GLY A 48 2.24 4.71 6.51
C GLY A 48 2.31 3.19 6.41
N VAL A 49 1.16 2.50 6.49
CA VAL A 49 1.11 1.04 6.36
C VAL A 49 1.55 0.59 4.96
N LEU A 50 1.05 1.24 3.91
CA LEU A 50 1.42 0.91 2.53
C LEU A 50 2.90 1.19 2.25
N GLU A 51 3.43 2.29 2.77
CA GLU A 51 4.85 2.64 2.66
C GLU A 51 5.73 1.61 3.36
N TYR A 52 5.36 1.21 4.59
CA TYR A 52 6.07 0.18 5.35
C TYR A 52 6.10 -1.15 4.61
N LEU A 53 4.97 -1.63 4.10
CA LEU A 53 4.89 -2.89 3.36
C LEU A 53 5.71 -2.84 2.07
N THR A 54 5.65 -1.72 1.35
CA THR A 54 6.43 -1.53 0.11
C THR A 54 7.92 -1.51 0.40
N ALA A 55 8.34 -0.81 1.46
CA ALA A 55 9.73 -0.76 1.89
C ALA A 55 10.26 -2.14 2.27
N ASP A 56 9.46 -2.96 2.96
CA ASP A 56 9.88 -4.30 3.37
C ASP A 56 10.04 -5.26 2.19
N VAL A 57 9.08 -5.25 1.25
CA VAL A 57 9.17 -6.01 -0.01
C VAL A 57 10.41 -5.60 -0.80
N LEU A 58 10.68 -4.29 -0.94
CA LEU A 58 11.85 -3.79 -1.65
C LEU A 58 13.15 -4.17 -0.96
N ARG A 59 13.23 -4.06 0.37
CA ARG A 59 14.40 -4.43 1.18
C ARG A 59 14.78 -5.90 0.97
N LEU A 60 13.79 -6.80 1.02
CA LEU A 60 14.01 -8.23 0.80
C LEU A 60 14.38 -8.51 -0.67
N SER A 61 13.72 -7.85 -1.62
CA SER A 61 14.04 -7.99 -3.05
C SER A 61 15.45 -7.51 -3.39
N VAL A 62 15.95 -6.46 -2.71
CA VAL A 62 17.33 -5.99 -2.86
C VAL A 62 18.32 -7.04 -2.35
N LYS A 63 18.02 -7.69 -1.22
CA LYS A 63 18.86 -8.77 -0.67
C LYS A 63 18.97 -9.93 -1.67
N GLU A 64 17.85 -10.36 -2.25
CA GLU A 64 17.84 -11.42 -3.27
C GLU A 64 18.55 -10.98 -4.57
N ALA A 65 18.37 -9.73 -5.00
CA ALA A 65 19.07 -9.19 -6.16
C ALA A 65 20.59 -9.19 -5.98
N GLN A 66 21.07 -8.77 -4.80
CA GLN A 66 22.49 -8.79 -4.45
C GLN A 66 23.04 -10.22 -4.39
N ALA A 67 22.27 -11.17 -3.83
CA ALA A 67 22.65 -12.58 -3.81
C ALA A 67 22.77 -13.19 -5.21
N SER A 68 21.92 -12.76 -6.15
CA SER A 68 22.00 -13.17 -7.57
C SER A 68 23.10 -12.47 -8.38
N GLY A 69 23.83 -11.51 -7.78
CA GLY A 69 24.85 -10.72 -8.46
C GLY A 69 24.30 -9.65 -9.43
N ARG A 70 23.00 -9.34 -9.37
CA ARG A 70 22.34 -8.40 -10.27
C ARG A 70 22.13 -7.02 -9.63
N LYS A 71 22.43 -5.95 -10.36
CA LYS A 71 22.25 -4.56 -9.91
C LYS A 71 20.80 -4.07 -9.99
N ARG A 72 19.97 -4.69 -10.83
CA ARG A 72 18.56 -4.30 -11.06
C ARG A 72 17.62 -5.30 -10.39
N ILE A 73 16.60 -4.79 -9.72
CA ILE A 73 15.52 -5.62 -9.18
C ILE A 73 14.65 -6.09 -10.35
N THR A 74 14.52 -7.40 -10.53
CA THR A 74 13.61 -8.03 -11.51
C THR A 74 12.41 -8.65 -10.78
N PRO A 75 11.31 -8.98 -11.49
CA PRO A 75 10.16 -9.67 -10.88
C PRO A 75 10.54 -10.98 -10.19
N GLU A 76 11.57 -11.69 -10.67
CA GLU A 76 12.08 -12.91 -10.05
C GLU A 76 12.52 -12.66 -8.60
N HIS A 77 13.30 -11.61 -8.33
CA HIS A 77 13.75 -11.29 -6.97
C HIS A 77 12.59 -10.97 -6.03
N ILE A 78 11.53 -10.35 -6.55
CA ILE A 78 10.33 -10.05 -5.78
C ILE A 78 9.58 -11.34 -5.44
N SER A 79 9.42 -12.25 -6.42
CA SER A 79 8.78 -13.54 -6.20
C SER A 79 9.53 -14.34 -5.14
N TRP A 80 10.86 -14.44 -5.27
CA TRP A 80 11.71 -15.11 -4.29
C TRP A 80 11.65 -14.46 -2.91
N ALA A 81 11.62 -13.12 -2.82
CA ALA A 81 11.52 -12.41 -1.55
C ALA A 81 10.18 -12.67 -0.84
N VAL A 82 9.06 -12.59 -1.58
CA VAL A 82 7.71 -12.85 -1.05
C VAL A 82 7.56 -14.31 -0.62
N GLU A 83 8.16 -15.22 -1.39
CA GLU A 83 8.20 -16.62 -1.04
C GLU A 83 9.11 -16.87 0.18
N ASN A 84 10.32 -16.35 0.25
CA ASN A 84 11.17 -16.70 1.38
C ASN A 84 10.64 -16.15 2.73
N ASP A 85 9.85 -15.06 2.71
CA ASP A 85 9.31 -14.44 3.91
C ASP A 85 7.94 -14.98 4.35
N LYS A 86 7.84 -15.42 5.61
CA LYS A 86 6.61 -16.00 6.18
C LYS A 86 5.47 -14.99 6.31
N HIS A 87 5.78 -13.72 6.60
CA HIS A 87 4.77 -12.68 6.79
C HIS A 87 4.21 -12.24 5.44
N LEU A 88 5.08 -11.99 4.45
CA LEU A 88 4.67 -11.65 3.10
C LEU A 88 3.92 -12.80 2.43
N ARG A 89 4.39 -14.04 2.55
CA ARG A 89 3.62 -15.21 2.09
C ARG A 89 2.20 -15.20 2.68
N LYS A 90 2.02 -14.86 3.96
CA LYS A 90 0.69 -14.84 4.58
C LYS A 90 -0.20 -13.73 4.02
N ILE A 91 0.37 -12.56 3.76
CA ILE A 91 -0.36 -11.41 3.20
C ILE A 91 -0.76 -11.66 1.74
N PHE A 92 0.14 -12.26 0.95
CA PHE A 92 -0.05 -12.53 -0.48
C PHE A 92 -0.58 -13.92 -0.79
N LYS A 93 -0.93 -14.73 0.24
CA LYS A 93 -1.75 -15.92 0.05
C LYS A 93 -3.12 -15.46 -0.44
N ILE A 94 -3.25 -15.37 -1.75
CA ILE A 94 -4.54 -15.33 -2.40
C ILE A 94 -5.19 -16.65 -2.02
N ASP A 95 -6.20 -16.60 -1.16
CA ASP A 95 -7.08 -17.73 -0.97
C ASP A 95 -7.67 -18.03 -2.35
N SER A 96 -7.14 -19.03 -3.05
CA SER A 96 -7.69 -19.58 -4.30
C SER A 96 -9.11 -20.16 -4.12
N LYS A 97 -9.81 -19.80 -3.04
CA LYS A 97 -11.12 -20.27 -2.61
C LYS A 97 -12.20 -19.18 -2.52
N SER A 98 -11.92 -17.89 -2.74
CA SER A 98 -12.98 -16.87 -2.70
C SER A 98 -13.73 -16.66 -4.03
N SER A 99 -13.40 -17.41 -5.10
CA SER A 99 -14.12 -17.37 -6.38
C SER A 99 -15.05 -18.56 -6.61
N VAL A 100 -15.82 -18.99 -5.61
CA VAL A 100 -17.07 -19.72 -5.87
C VAL A 100 -18.12 -19.28 -4.84
N ALA A 101 -18.64 -18.07 -5.00
CA ALA A 101 -20.02 -17.81 -4.59
C ALA A 101 -20.89 -18.32 -5.75
N GLU A 102 -21.32 -19.58 -5.67
CA GLU A 102 -22.34 -20.08 -6.60
C GLU A 102 -23.59 -19.20 -6.46
N PRO A 103 -24.20 -18.74 -7.55
CA PRO A 103 -25.50 -18.09 -7.48
C PRO A 103 -26.52 -19.12 -6.95
N SER A 104 -27.11 -18.82 -5.80
CA SER A 104 -28.22 -19.58 -5.22
C SER A 104 -29.33 -19.72 -6.27
N LYS A 105 -29.65 -20.97 -6.62
CA LYS A 105 -30.75 -21.31 -7.53
C LYS A 105 -32.05 -20.68 -7.00
N PRO A 106 -32.94 -20.18 -7.89
CA PRO A 106 -34.25 -19.73 -7.46
C PRO A 106 -35.04 -20.92 -6.92
N ASP A 107 -35.62 -20.74 -5.73
CA ASP A 107 -36.54 -21.71 -5.13
C ASP A 107 -37.79 -21.83 -6.02
N GLU A 108 -37.94 -22.99 -6.70
CA GLU A 108 -39.23 -23.44 -7.23
C GLU A 108 -40.02 -24.07 -6.07
N ASN A 109 -41.06 -23.38 -5.60
CA ASN A 109 -42.41 -23.93 -5.39
C ASN A 109 -43.42 -22.83 -5.02
#